data_AF-A0A7W4AXE5-F1
#
_entry.id   AF-A0A7W4AXE5-F1
#
_cell.length_a   1.000
_cell.length_b   1.000
_cell.length_c   1.000
_cell.angle_alpha   90.00
_cell.angle_beta   90.00
_cell.angle_gamma   90.00
#
_symmetry.space_group_name_H-M   'P 1'
#
loop_
_entity.id
_entity.type
_entity.pdbx_description
1 polymer ?
#
loop_
_entity_poly.entity_id
_entity_poly.type
_entity_poly.pdbx_seq_one_letter_code
_entity_poly.pdbx_strand_id
1 'polypeptide(L)'
;MITLVKTLGLGLLLLLTGCASQYSITESEIEQYLNKDMHFEVKQGNKLIGVSLKLNDMQVVLGAKPNTMAVTAATMITVNNPLLPIHAKLKTTFEAVPWYDTDTKSVYLRQLNLVKVESEPADIERYISQATPQLMSFLRSYLENQPVYTLDTRDSNQALMAKMTKEIAVQQGKLVVKF
;
A
#
# COMPACT_ATOMS: atom_id res chain seq x y z
N MET A 1 -46.47 47.76 32.42
CA MET A 1 -45.65 48.64 31.56
C MET A 1 -44.19 48.40 31.94
N ILE A 2 -43.46 47.53 31.23
CA ILE A 2 -42.63 47.85 30.04
C ILE A 2 -41.66 48.99 30.39
N THR A 3 -40.33 48.78 30.48
CA THR A 3 -39.34 48.79 29.37
C THR A 3 -37.98 48.34 29.96
N LEU A 4 -37.30 47.27 29.53
CA LEU A 4 -36.49 47.03 28.33
C LEU A 4 -35.19 47.87 28.20
N VAL A 5 -34.07 47.37 28.75
CA VAL A 5 -32.67 47.75 28.41
C VAL A 5 -31.82 46.48 28.67
N LYS A 6 -31.30 45.67 27.73
CA LYS A 6 -30.71 45.81 26.38
C LYS A 6 -29.26 46.35 26.38
N THR A 7 -28.32 45.54 26.89
CA THR A 7 -26.87 45.56 26.61
C THR A 7 -26.26 44.38 27.40
N LEU A 8 -25.32 43.56 26.94
CA LEU A 8 -24.43 43.57 25.78
C LEU A 8 -23.98 42.11 25.61
N GLY A 9 -24.18 41.53 24.43
CA GLY A 9 -23.80 40.15 24.15
C GLY A 9 -22.30 39.97 24.26
N LEU A 10 -21.86 39.21 25.28
CA LEU A 10 -20.49 38.73 25.38
C LEU A 10 -20.38 37.53 24.45
N GLY A 11 -19.85 37.79 23.24
CA GLY A 11 -19.63 36.78 22.21
C GLY A 11 -18.81 35.63 22.77
N LEU A 12 -19.44 34.47 22.86
CA LEU A 12 -18.78 33.20 23.04
C LEU A 12 -18.03 32.88 21.74
N LEU A 13 -16.84 33.46 21.59
CA LEU A 13 -15.83 33.00 20.63
C LEU A 13 -15.42 31.60 21.06
N LEU A 14 -16.20 30.60 20.63
CA LEU A 14 -15.77 29.21 20.56
C LEU A 14 -14.61 29.19 19.57
N LEU A 15 -13.40 29.40 20.08
CA LEU A 15 -12.16 29.03 19.43
C LEU A 15 -12.16 27.50 19.37
N LEU A 16 -12.88 26.95 18.38
CA LEU A 16 -12.69 25.60 17.90
C LEU A 16 -11.33 25.56 17.21
N THR A 17 -10.26 25.66 18.00
CA THR A 17 -8.97 25.11 17.59
C THR A 17 -9.10 23.59 17.69
N GLY A 18 -9.95 23.03 16.83
CA GLY A 18 -9.83 21.63 16.51
C GLY A 18 -8.40 21.46 16.03
N CYS A 19 -7.60 20.68 16.76
CA CYS A 19 -6.38 20.14 16.19
C CYS A 19 -6.85 19.50 14.88
N ALA A 20 -6.54 20.14 13.76
CA ALA A 20 -6.73 19.55 12.45
C ALA A 20 -5.70 18.43 12.43
N SER A 21 -6.08 17.28 13.01
CA SER A 21 -5.41 16.02 12.80
C SER A 21 -5.36 15.89 11.29
N GLN A 22 -4.20 16.17 10.73
CA GLN A 22 -4.01 16.04 9.30
C GLN A 22 -4.29 14.57 9.00
N TYR A 23 -5.41 14.34 8.32
CA TYR A 23 -5.81 13.00 7.94
C TYR A 23 -4.65 12.37 7.16
N SER A 24 -4.23 11.19 7.59
CA SER A 24 -3.08 10.51 7.01
C SER A 24 -3.24 9.01 7.15
N ILE A 25 -2.64 8.29 6.20
CA ILE A 25 -2.53 6.83 6.21
C ILE A 25 -1.08 6.49 6.55
N THR A 26 -0.86 5.80 7.66
CA THR A 26 0.47 5.43 8.16
C THR A 26 1.01 4.19 7.46
N GLU A 27 2.33 3.97 7.55
CA GLU A 27 2.97 2.72 7.08
C GLU A 27 2.28 1.47 7.67
N SER A 28 2.03 1.47 8.98
CA SER A 28 1.41 0.34 9.69
C SER A 28 0.00 0.02 9.21
N GLU A 29 -0.80 1.04 8.86
CA GLU A 29 -2.15 0.81 8.29
C GLU A 29 -2.09 0.13 6.92
N ILE A 30 -1.12 0.53 6.08
CA ILE A 30 -0.90 -0.09 4.78
C ILE A 30 -0.34 -1.49 4.95
N GLU A 31 0.63 -1.70 5.83
CA GLU A 31 1.15 -3.03 6.17
C GLU A 31 0.05 -3.96 6.64
N GLN A 32 -0.83 -3.49 7.53
CA GLN A 32 -1.94 -4.29 8.03
C GLN A 32 -2.90 -4.66 6.89
N TYR A 33 -3.22 -3.71 6.00
CA TYR A 33 -4.05 -3.98 4.82
C TYR A 33 -3.39 -5.02 3.90
N LEU A 34 -2.12 -4.82 3.55
CA LEU A 34 -1.37 -5.72 2.68
C LEU A 34 -1.30 -7.14 3.24
N ASN A 35 -0.94 -7.30 4.52
CA ASN A 35 -0.80 -8.61 5.13
C ASN A 35 -2.13 -9.32 5.42
N LYS A 36 -3.25 -8.58 5.51
CA LYS A 36 -4.58 -9.15 5.79
C LYS A 36 -5.39 -9.41 4.52
N ASP A 37 -5.44 -8.43 3.63
CA ASP A 37 -6.37 -8.39 2.50
C ASP A 37 -5.67 -8.78 1.19
N MET A 38 -4.34 -8.63 1.09
CA MET A 38 -3.54 -9.06 -0.06
C MET A 38 -2.79 -10.38 0.20
N HIS A 39 -3.49 -11.41 0.65
CA HIS A 39 -2.98 -12.79 0.64
C HIS A 39 -2.75 -13.24 -0.81
N PHE A 40 -1.55 -12.97 -1.34
CA PHE A 40 -1.20 -13.29 -2.71
C PHE A 40 -0.63 -14.72 -2.76
N GLU A 41 -1.50 -15.66 -3.10
CA GLU A 41 -1.13 -17.02 -3.45
C GLU A 41 -1.47 -17.28 -4.92
N VAL A 42 -0.44 -17.35 -5.76
CA VAL A 42 -0.61 -17.72 -7.18
C VAL A 42 -0.18 -19.16 -7.36
N LYS A 43 -1.13 -19.99 -7.79
CA LYS A 43 -0.89 -21.36 -8.27
C LYS A 43 -1.17 -21.42 -9.75
N GLN A 44 -0.18 -21.86 -10.54
CA GLN A 44 -0.32 -22.00 -11.98
C GLN A 44 0.34 -23.29 -12.45
N GLY A 45 -0.33 -24.07 -13.32
CA GLY A 45 0.20 -25.32 -13.88
C GLY A 45 -0.80 -26.48 -13.90
N ASN A 46 -0.29 -27.70 -14.05
CA ASN A 46 -1.03 -28.96 -14.04
C ASN A 46 -0.55 -29.87 -12.89
N LYS A 47 -1.00 -31.14 -12.86
CA LYS A 47 -0.62 -32.09 -11.80
C LYS A 47 0.88 -32.43 -11.74
N LEU A 48 1.63 -32.22 -12.83
CA LEU A 48 3.04 -32.61 -12.95
C LEU A 48 3.98 -31.42 -12.86
N ILE A 49 3.61 -30.27 -13.45
CA ILE A 49 4.40 -29.05 -13.48
C ILE A 49 3.55 -27.91 -12.91
N GLY A 50 4.07 -27.19 -11.92
CA GLY A 50 3.38 -26.03 -11.38
C GLY A 50 4.28 -25.08 -10.60
N VAL A 51 3.82 -23.84 -10.48
CA VAL A 51 4.44 -22.78 -9.70
C VAL A 51 3.47 -22.37 -8.60
N SER A 52 3.99 -22.24 -7.38
CA SER A 52 3.32 -21.67 -6.23
C SER A 52 4.15 -20.51 -5.70
N LEU A 53 3.52 -19.35 -5.58
CA LEU A 53 4.11 -18.14 -4.98
C LEU A 53 3.28 -17.77 -3.77
N LYS A 54 3.91 -17.58 -2.61
CA LYS A 54 3.26 -17.11 -1.39
C LYS A 54 4.00 -15.91 -0.83
N LEU A 55 3.36 -14.75 -0.81
CA LEU A 55 3.90 -13.54 -0.17
C LEU A 55 3.46 -13.51 1.29
N ASN A 56 4.40 -13.20 2.18
CA ASN A 56 4.19 -12.99 3.60
C ASN A 56 4.99 -11.75 4.04
N ASP A 57 4.64 -11.23 5.21
CA ASP A 57 5.44 -10.25 5.97
C ASP A 57 5.82 -9.02 5.13
N MET A 58 4.81 -8.35 4.58
CA MET A 58 4.98 -7.12 3.81
C MET A 58 5.25 -5.95 4.77
N GLN A 59 6.35 -5.24 4.54
CA GLN A 59 6.77 -4.04 5.27
C GLN A 59 6.77 -2.85 4.34
N VAL A 60 6.35 -1.69 4.84
CA VAL A 60 6.17 -0.46 4.06
C VAL A 60 7.06 0.64 4.62
N VAL A 61 7.78 1.33 3.74
CA VAL A 61 8.52 2.54 4.06
C VAL A 61 8.08 3.66 3.13
N LEU A 62 7.61 4.76 3.70
CA LEU A 62 7.09 5.94 3.01
C LEU A 62 8.06 7.10 3.10
N GLY A 63 8.38 7.70 1.96
CA GLY A 63 9.11 8.96 1.90
C GLY A 63 10.62 8.85 2.19
N ALA A 64 11.19 7.64 2.17
CA ALA A 64 12.66 7.48 2.16
C ALA A 64 13.30 8.10 0.90
N LYS A 65 12.55 8.10 -0.21
CA LYS A 65 12.81 8.90 -1.42
C LYS A 65 11.59 9.79 -1.71
N PRO A 66 11.78 10.93 -2.40
CA PRO A 66 10.67 11.82 -2.75
C PRO A 66 9.54 11.07 -3.46
N ASN A 67 8.30 11.29 -3.03
CA ASN A 67 7.08 10.74 -3.64
C ASN A 67 7.04 9.20 -3.76
N THR A 68 7.86 8.48 -2.99
CA THR A 68 8.05 7.03 -3.16
C THR A 68 7.56 6.25 -1.94
N MET A 69 6.93 5.11 -2.21
CA MET A 69 6.66 4.04 -1.25
C MET A 69 7.56 2.85 -1.60
N ALA A 70 8.29 2.34 -0.61
CA ALA A 70 9.01 1.08 -0.70
C ALA A 70 8.21 -0.01 0.00
N VAL A 71 8.07 -1.18 -0.64
CA VAL A 71 7.42 -2.36 -0.09
C VAL A 71 8.41 -3.51 -0.11
N THR A 72 8.74 -4.03 1.07
CA THR A 72 9.58 -5.23 1.20
C THR A 72 8.71 -6.43 1.54
N ALA A 73 8.81 -7.50 0.75
CA ALA A 73 8.03 -8.72 0.93
C ALA A 73 8.94 -9.95 1.08
N ALA A 74 8.60 -10.81 2.04
CA ALA A 74 9.16 -12.15 2.15
C ALA A 74 8.31 -13.12 1.30
N THR A 75 8.90 -13.76 0.31
CA THR A 75 8.18 -14.63 -0.62
C THR A 75 8.72 -16.04 -0.56
N MET A 76 7.83 -17.04 -0.47
CA MET A 76 8.17 -18.43 -0.67
C MET A 76 7.75 -18.86 -2.08
N ILE A 77 8.70 -19.36 -2.85
CA ILE A 77 8.49 -19.88 -4.20
C ILE A 77 8.68 -21.38 -4.18
N THR A 78 7.73 -22.10 -4.79
CA THR A 78 7.86 -23.53 -5.08
C THR A 78 7.54 -23.76 -6.54
N VAL A 79 8.50 -24.30 -7.27
CA VAL A 79 8.33 -24.77 -8.65
C VAL A 79 8.42 -26.29 -8.62
N ASN A 80 7.31 -26.95 -8.88
CA ASN A 80 7.27 -28.39 -9.06
C ASN A 80 7.51 -28.68 -10.55
N ASN A 81 8.58 -29.41 -10.85
CA ASN A 81 8.89 -29.87 -12.20
C ASN A 81 9.65 -31.22 -12.08
N PRO A 82 9.30 -32.26 -12.84
CA PRO A 82 9.99 -33.56 -12.79
C PRO A 82 11.50 -33.49 -13.05
N LEU A 83 11.97 -32.47 -13.79
CA LEU A 83 13.37 -32.32 -14.14
C LEU A 83 14.17 -31.50 -13.11
N LEU A 84 13.58 -30.43 -12.58
CA LEU A 84 14.27 -29.50 -11.69
C LEU A 84 13.27 -28.82 -10.74
N PRO A 85 13.01 -29.42 -9.55
CA PRO A 85 12.20 -28.75 -8.54
C PRO A 85 12.97 -27.59 -7.92
N ILE A 86 12.28 -26.49 -7.63
CA ILE A 86 12.85 -25.32 -6.97
C ILE A 86 12.03 -25.00 -5.73
N HIS A 87 12.71 -24.85 -4.60
CA HIS A 87 12.13 -24.27 -3.39
C HIS A 87 13.04 -23.15 -2.94
N ALA A 88 12.52 -21.93 -2.92
CA ALA A 88 13.31 -20.75 -2.61
C ALA A 88 12.54 -19.79 -1.71
N LYS A 89 13.27 -19.14 -0.80
CA LYS A 89 12.79 -17.94 -0.10
C LYS A 89 13.42 -16.72 -0.73
N LEU A 90 12.61 -15.70 -0.96
CA LEU A 90 13.06 -14.43 -1.47
C LEU A 90 12.73 -13.32 -0.48
N LYS A 91 13.61 -12.33 -0.42
CA LYS A 91 13.30 -11.02 0.15
C LYS A 91 13.42 -10.00 -0.97
N THR A 92 12.31 -9.40 -1.34
CA THR A 92 12.24 -8.45 -2.46
C THR A 92 11.81 -7.09 -1.94
N THR A 93 12.47 -6.04 -2.41
CA THR A 93 12.07 -4.65 -2.14
C THR A 93 11.69 -3.99 -3.45
N PHE A 94 10.44 -3.55 -3.52
CA PHE A 94 9.91 -2.77 -4.62
C PHE A 94 9.79 -1.30 -4.21
N GLU A 95 10.03 -0.39 -5.15
CA GLU A 95 9.72 1.03 -5.02
C GLU A 95 8.63 1.40 -6.02
N ALA A 96 7.69 2.23 -5.61
CA ALA A 96 6.60 2.70 -6.46
C ALA A 96 6.15 4.11 -6.06
N VAL A 97 5.41 4.75 -6.97
CA VAL A 97 4.73 6.02 -6.70
C VAL A 97 3.29 5.72 -6.32
N PRO A 98 2.87 5.97 -5.06
CA PRO A 98 1.48 5.81 -4.67
C PRO A 98 0.63 6.93 -5.27
N TRP A 99 -0.59 6.58 -5.69
CA TRP A 99 -1.58 7.55 -6.14
C TRP A 99 -2.95 7.15 -5.61
N TYR A 100 -3.83 8.15 -5.45
CA TYR A 100 -5.17 7.95 -4.91
C TYR A 100 -6.19 8.02 -6.04
N ASP A 101 -7.06 7.02 -6.10
CA ASP A 101 -8.21 7.01 -6.99
C ASP A 101 -9.45 7.49 -6.23
N THR A 102 -10.04 8.58 -6.70
CA THR A 102 -11.22 9.16 -6.05
C THR A 102 -12.48 8.36 -6.27
N ASP A 103 -12.57 7.51 -7.28
CA ASP A 103 -13.79 6.75 -7.57
C ASP A 103 -13.86 5.52 -6.67
N THR A 104 -12.77 4.76 -6.60
CA THR A 104 -12.68 3.57 -5.75
C THR A 104 -12.35 3.88 -4.29
N LYS A 105 -11.93 5.12 -3.99
CA LYS A 105 -11.48 5.55 -2.66
C LYS A 105 -10.27 4.77 -2.15
N SER A 106 -9.35 4.43 -3.06
CA SER A 106 -8.23 3.54 -2.79
C SER A 106 -6.89 4.15 -3.19
N VAL A 107 -5.82 3.67 -2.55
CA VAL A 107 -4.43 3.94 -2.94
C VAL A 107 -3.94 2.80 -3.81
N TYR A 108 -3.34 3.16 -4.93
CA TYR A 108 -2.74 2.25 -5.92
C TYR A 108 -1.27 2.60 -6.12
N LEU A 109 -0.53 1.69 -6.76
CA LEU A 109 0.89 1.87 -7.05
C LEU A 109 1.11 2.00 -8.57
N ARG A 110 1.99 2.92 -8.96
CA ARG A 110 2.49 3.07 -10.33
C ARG A 110 4.01 3.07 -10.34
N GLN A 111 4.58 2.86 -11.53
CA GLN A 111 6.03 2.90 -11.75
C GLN A 111 6.80 1.89 -10.87
N LEU A 112 6.18 0.74 -10.59
CA LEU A 112 6.74 -0.30 -9.74
C LEU A 112 8.13 -0.75 -10.22
N ASN A 113 9.15 -0.62 -9.39
CA ASN A 113 10.52 -0.99 -9.71
C ASN A 113 11.06 -1.95 -8.65
N LEU A 114 11.69 -3.04 -9.08
CA LEU A 114 12.41 -3.93 -8.16
C LEU A 114 13.79 -3.34 -7.89
N VAL A 115 14.06 -2.92 -6.66
CA VAL A 115 15.34 -2.28 -6.29
C VAL A 115 16.27 -3.21 -5.52
N LYS A 116 15.73 -4.28 -4.94
CA LYS A 116 16.54 -5.28 -4.24
C LYS A 116 15.87 -6.65 -4.30
N VAL A 117 16.67 -7.69 -4.51
CA VAL A 117 16.28 -9.09 -4.36
C VAL A 117 17.38 -9.83 -3.64
N GLU A 118 17.01 -10.61 -2.64
CA GLU A 118 17.87 -11.57 -1.94
C GLU A 118 17.18 -12.93 -2.01
N SER A 119 17.95 -14.01 -2.14
CA SER A 119 17.39 -15.36 -2.27
C SER A 119 18.11 -16.40 -1.40
N GLU A 120 17.34 -17.40 -0.97
CA GLU A 120 17.83 -18.60 -0.30
C GLU A 120 17.24 -19.82 -1.05
N PRO A 121 18.08 -20.66 -1.71
CA PRO A 121 19.54 -20.53 -1.83
C PRO A 121 19.95 -19.41 -2.83
N ALA A 122 21.16 -18.86 -2.66
CA ALA A 122 21.61 -17.63 -3.34
C ALA A 122 21.76 -17.77 -4.86
N ASP A 123 21.95 -18.98 -5.37
CA ASP A 123 22.04 -19.28 -6.80
C ASP A 123 20.73 -19.02 -7.55
N ILE A 124 19.59 -18.98 -6.83
CA ILE A 124 18.27 -18.66 -7.38
C ILE A 124 18.20 -17.22 -7.92
N GLU A 125 18.96 -16.29 -7.33
CA GLU A 125 18.98 -14.88 -7.75
C GLU A 125 19.34 -14.72 -9.23
N ARG A 126 20.26 -15.54 -9.75
CA ARG A 126 20.67 -15.51 -11.16
C ARG A 126 19.54 -15.97 -12.10
N TYR A 127 18.74 -16.94 -11.68
CA TYR A 127 17.59 -17.41 -12.46
C TYR A 127 16.46 -16.37 -12.43
N ILE A 128 16.21 -15.76 -11.27
CA ILE A 128 15.22 -14.69 -11.14
C ILE A 128 15.60 -13.52 -12.03
N SER A 129 16.85 -13.07 -11.98
CA SER A 129 17.34 -11.94 -12.77
C SER A 129 17.04 -12.07 -14.27
N GLN A 130 17.06 -13.29 -14.82
CA GLN A 130 16.72 -13.57 -16.21
C GLN A 130 15.21 -13.54 -16.48
N ALA A 131 14.39 -14.00 -15.52
CA ALA A 131 12.92 -13.97 -15.60
C ALA A 131 12.31 -12.61 -15.22
N THR A 132 13.07 -11.73 -14.57
CA THR A 132 12.62 -10.44 -14.02
C THR A 132 11.84 -9.59 -15.01
N PRO A 133 12.23 -9.39 -16.28
CA PRO A 133 11.50 -8.47 -17.17
C PRO A 133 10.02 -8.85 -17.36
N GLN A 134 9.75 -10.14 -17.61
CA GLN A 134 8.38 -10.63 -17.81
C GLN A 134 7.59 -10.63 -16.50
N LEU A 135 8.21 -11.09 -15.40
CA LEU A 135 7.59 -11.06 -14.08
C LEU A 135 7.23 -9.63 -13.65
N MET A 136 8.13 -8.68 -13.89
CA MET A 136 7.90 -7.26 -13.60
C MET A 136 6.78 -6.67 -14.45
N SER A 137 6.64 -7.08 -15.71
CA SER A 137 5.52 -6.64 -16.55
C SER A 137 4.18 -7.13 -15.99
N PHE A 138 4.10 -8.40 -15.57
CA PHE A 138 2.92 -8.95 -14.92
C PHE A 138 2.61 -8.23 -13.59
N LEU A 139 3.61 -8.09 -12.71
CA LEU A 139 3.43 -7.45 -11.41
C LEU A 139 3.03 -5.97 -11.53
N ARG A 140 3.62 -5.23 -12.48
CA ARG A 140 3.19 -3.85 -12.80
C ARG A 140 1.73 -3.83 -13.19
N SER A 141 1.33 -4.67 -14.15
CA SER A 141 -0.06 -4.73 -14.62
C SER A 141 -1.03 -5.12 -13.49
N TYR A 142 -0.64 -6.02 -12.60
CA TYR A 142 -1.48 -6.43 -11.48
C TYR A 142 -1.62 -5.31 -10.43
N LEU A 143 -0.50 -4.75 -9.96
CA LEU A 143 -0.49 -3.74 -8.89
C LEU A 143 -0.98 -2.35 -9.33
N GLU A 144 -0.96 -2.05 -10.64
CA GLU A 144 -1.61 -0.85 -11.17
C GLU A 144 -3.13 -0.93 -11.09
N ASN A 145 -3.71 -2.14 -11.02
CA ASN A 145 -5.15 -2.38 -10.97
C ASN A 145 -5.64 -2.96 -9.62
N GLN A 146 -4.72 -3.32 -8.72
CA GLN A 146 -5.02 -3.82 -7.38
C GLN A 146 -4.70 -2.74 -6.33
N PRO A 147 -5.67 -2.30 -5.52
CA PRO A 147 -5.39 -1.33 -4.48
C PRO A 147 -4.50 -1.93 -3.39
N VAL A 148 -3.59 -1.12 -2.87
CA VAL A 148 -2.72 -1.44 -1.72
C VAL A 148 -3.24 -0.90 -0.40
N TYR A 149 -4.28 -0.06 -0.46
CA TYR A 149 -5.05 0.38 0.70
C TYR A 149 -6.40 0.91 0.20
N THR A 150 -7.49 0.62 0.91
CA THR A 150 -8.81 1.18 0.60
C THR A 150 -9.41 1.78 1.87
N LEU A 151 -9.95 2.99 1.75
CA LEU A 151 -10.60 3.66 2.88
C LEU A 151 -11.87 2.91 3.28
N ASP A 152 -11.99 2.55 4.55
CA ASP A 152 -13.18 1.90 5.10
C ASP A 152 -14.27 2.95 5.35
N THR A 153 -15.22 3.07 4.44
CA THR A 153 -16.33 4.02 4.56
C THR A 153 -17.33 3.67 5.66
N ARG A 154 -17.16 2.54 6.37
CA ARG A 154 -17.95 2.21 7.58
C ARG A 154 -17.36 2.86 8.82
N ASP A 155 -16.08 3.22 8.80
CA ASP A 155 -15.46 4.03 9.84
C ASP A 155 -15.73 5.52 9.55
N SER A 156 -16.27 6.24 10.52
CA SER A 156 -16.69 7.64 10.32
C SER A 156 -15.53 8.57 9.94
N ASN A 157 -14.32 8.32 10.47
CA ASN A 157 -13.16 9.15 10.18
C ASN A 157 -12.66 8.87 8.76
N GLN A 158 -12.56 7.61 8.37
CA GLN A 158 -12.15 7.23 7.02
C GLN A 158 -13.22 7.57 5.97
N ALA A 159 -14.51 7.53 6.30
CA ALA A 159 -15.59 8.00 5.43
C ALA A 159 -15.48 9.50 5.14
N LEU A 160 -15.17 10.31 6.17
CA LEU A 160 -14.91 11.74 5.98
C LEU A 160 -13.65 11.97 5.14
N MET A 161 -12.57 11.24 5.43
CA MET A 161 -11.34 11.25 4.63
C MET A 161 -11.64 10.90 3.15
N ALA A 162 -12.39 9.84 2.89
CA ALA A 162 -12.79 9.41 1.56
C ALA A 162 -13.62 10.48 0.81
N LYS A 163 -14.45 11.23 1.53
CA LYS A 163 -15.27 12.30 0.95
C LYS A 163 -14.45 13.53 0.58
N MET A 164 -13.42 13.87 1.35
CA MET A 164 -12.65 15.10 1.17
C MET A 164 -11.39 14.93 0.32
N THR A 165 -10.87 13.71 0.22
CA THR A 165 -9.58 13.45 -0.45
C THR A 165 -9.70 13.65 -1.96
N LYS A 166 -8.88 14.56 -2.49
CA LYS A 166 -8.66 14.72 -3.93
C LYS A 166 -7.37 14.08 -4.39
N GLU A 167 -6.32 14.19 -3.58
CA GLU A 167 -5.01 13.62 -3.85
C GLU A 167 -4.32 13.21 -2.55
N ILE A 168 -3.24 12.46 -2.68
CA ILE A 168 -2.34 12.12 -1.57
C ILE A 168 -0.95 12.69 -1.84
N ALA A 169 -0.23 13.00 -0.78
CA ALA A 169 1.18 13.35 -0.83
C ALA A 169 1.97 12.44 0.10
N VAL A 170 3.09 11.93 -0.40
CA VAL A 170 4.00 11.13 0.42
C VAL A 170 4.79 12.05 1.33
N GLN A 171 4.74 11.76 2.63
CA GLN A 171 5.65 12.32 3.64
C GLN A 171 6.37 11.17 4.34
N GLN A 172 7.40 11.49 5.11
CA GLN A 172 8.12 10.49 5.88
C GLN A 172 7.16 9.77 6.84
N GLY A 173 7.02 8.45 6.68
CA GLY A 173 6.19 7.59 7.52
C GLY A 173 4.69 7.58 7.20
N LYS A 174 4.19 8.37 6.23
CA LYS A 174 2.74 8.50 5.99
C LYS A 174 2.37 9.07 4.63
N LEU A 175 1.18 8.70 4.17
CA LEU A 175 0.47 9.38 3.09
C LEU A 175 -0.44 10.43 3.71
N VAL A 176 -0.22 11.69 3.35
CA VAL A 176 -1.07 12.81 3.75
C VAL A 176 -2.14 13.01 2.70
N VAL A 177 -3.41 13.08 3.11
CA VAL A 177 -4.49 13.46 2.20
C VAL A 177 -4.56 14.96 2.01
N LYS A 178 -4.88 15.35 0.79
CA LYS A 178 -5.09 16.73 0.37
C LYS A 178 -6.48 16.89 -0.24
N PHE A 179 -7.05 18.06 -0.02
CA PHE A 179 -8.46 18.40 -0.25
C PHE A 179 -8.60 19.70 -1.04
#